data_AF-A0A1M4N828-F1
#
_entry.id   AF-A0A1M4N828-F1
#
_cell.length_a   1.000
_cell.length_b   1.000
_cell.length_c   1.000
_cell.angle_alpha   90.00
_cell.angle_beta   90.00
_cell.angle_gamma   90.00
#
_symmetry.space_group_name_H-M   'P 1'
#
loop_
_entity.id
_entity.type
_entity.pdbx_description
1 polymer ?
#
loop_
_entity_poly.entity_id
_entity_poly.type
_entity_poly.pdbx_seq_one_letter_code
_entity_poly.pdbx_strand_id
1 'polypeptide(L)'
;MFNKTVTVCSEQSLIGKGLYKLKVNVALKECYKIKDTLKKKSLIDKDDLSINIVVSDTESNEIKGKYVAYKGYNKDGSKKPLTIHTIENGQLMKVNDIESRGLMNIDLYEESICIYNYSILGNYAEGYLVCNERSKDGYIMNFSNKKVKVFLKNANTHKAYNSVTEYLNKDVL
;
A
#
# COMPACT_ATOMS: atom_id res chain seq x y z
N MET A 1 -20.99 -17.90 -21.30
CA MET A 1 -21.01 -17.54 -19.87
C MET A 1 -19.62 -17.07 -19.49
N PHE A 2 -19.43 -15.77 -19.24
CA PHE A 2 -18.16 -15.25 -18.72
C PHE A 2 -18.08 -15.63 -17.24
N ASN A 3 -17.17 -16.55 -16.90
CA ASN A 3 -16.83 -16.80 -15.50
C ASN A 3 -16.30 -15.49 -14.90
N LYS A 4 -16.99 -14.93 -13.90
CA LYS A 4 -16.53 -13.73 -13.21
C LYS A 4 -15.11 -13.96 -12.68
N THR A 5 -14.17 -13.14 -13.15
CA THR A 5 -12.73 -13.21 -12.83
C THR A 5 -12.45 -12.96 -11.34
N VAL A 6 -13.33 -12.21 -10.67
CA VAL A 6 -13.27 -11.92 -9.24
C VAL A 6 -14.63 -12.19 -8.59
N THR A 7 -14.65 -13.01 -7.55
CA THR A 7 -15.83 -13.19 -6.69
C THR A 7 -15.60 -12.48 -5.35
N VAL A 8 -16.45 -11.50 -5.01
CA VAL A 8 -16.40 -10.75 -3.75
C VAL A 8 -17.31 -11.41 -2.71
N CYS A 9 -16.79 -11.78 -1.55
CA CYS A 9 -17.52 -12.59 -0.57
C CYS A 9 -18.14 -11.83 0.62
N SER A 10 -18.01 -10.51 0.73
CA SER A 10 -18.59 -9.74 1.87
C SER A 10 -18.82 -8.25 1.60
N GLU A 11 -19.86 -7.68 2.22
CA GLU A 11 -20.21 -6.25 2.17
C GLU A 11 -19.94 -5.54 3.52
N GLN A 12 -19.45 -4.30 3.49
CA GLN A 12 -19.28 -3.44 4.68
C GLN A 12 -20.43 -2.42 4.78
N SER A 13 -20.90 -2.16 6.01
CA SER A 13 -22.02 -1.25 6.29
C SER A 13 -21.71 0.24 5.95
N LEU A 14 -22.76 0.99 5.60
CA LEU A 14 -22.69 2.37 5.07
C LEU A 14 -22.20 3.43 6.08
N ILE A 15 -22.40 3.23 7.39
CA ILE A 15 -22.08 4.23 8.43
C ILE A 15 -20.56 4.27 8.74
N GLY A 16 -19.86 3.14 8.61
CA GLY A 16 -18.43 3.06 8.90
C GLY A 16 -17.53 3.85 7.93
N LYS A 17 -18.01 4.10 6.70
CA LYS A 17 -17.20 4.71 5.62
C LYS A 17 -16.84 6.18 5.88
N GLY A 18 -17.74 6.96 6.49
CA GLY A 18 -17.52 8.38 6.74
C GLY A 18 -16.45 8.63 7.81
N LEU A 19 -16.53 7.93 8.94
CA LEU A 19 -15.55 8.01 10.02
C LEU A 19 -14.17 7.53 9.58
N TYR A 20 -14.13 6.45 8.81
CA TYR A 20 -12.87 5.92 8.26
C TYR A 20 -12.17 6.95 7.36
N LYS A 21 -12.90 7.60 6.45
CA LYS A 21 -12.36 8.66 5.59
C LYS A 21 -11.73 9.81 6.41
N LEU A 22 -12.36 10.19 7.52
CA LEU A 22 -11.80 11.21 8.42
C LEU A 22 -10.47 10.73 9.05
N LYS A 23 -10.41 9.48 9.53
CA LYS A 23 -9.17 8.89 10.08
C LYS A 23 -8.04 8.86 9.05
N VAL A 24 -8.33 8.47 7.81
CA VAL A 24 -7.37 8.48 6.70
C VAL A 24 -6.87 9.89 6.41
N ASN A 25 -7.75 10.90 6.38
CA ASN A 25 -7.34 12.28 6.16
C ASN A 25 -6.43 12.83 7.28
N VAL A 26 -6.71 12.47 8.53
CA VAL A 26 -5.83 12.80 9.67
C VAL A 26 -4.48 12.10 9.51
N ALA A 27 -4.47 10.82 9.11
CA ALA A 27 -3.25 10.06 8.85
C ALA A 27 -2.40 10.68 7.73
N LEU A 28 -3.02 11.16 6.64
CA LEU A 28 -2.32 11.85 5.56
C LEU A 28 -1.68 13.16 6.04
N LYS A 29 -2.36 13.94 6.91
CA LYS A 29 -1.78 15.15 7.52
C LYS A 29 -0.53 14.83 8.35
N GLU A 30 -0.52 13.72 9.06
CA GLU A 30 0.67 13.26 9.78
C GLU A 30 1.80 12.85 8.82
N CYS A 31 1.48 12.20 7.69
CA CYS A 31 2.48 11.90 6.65
C CYS A 31 3.11 13.17 6.08
N TYR A 32 2.32 14.23 5.89
CA TYR A 32 2.84 15.54 5.49
C TYR A 32 3.82 16.13 6.51
N LYS A 33 3.54 16.01 7.81
CA LYS A 33 4.47 16.43 8.86
C LYS A 33 5.79 15.64 8.82
N ILE A 34 5.73 14.33 8.56
CA ILE A 34 6.92 13.48 8.34
C ILE A 34 7.72 14.02 7.17
N LYS A 35 7.07 14.26 6.02
CA LYS A 35 7.70 14.77 4.80
C LYS A 35 8.36 16.14 5.01
N ASP A 36 7.69 17.07 5.69
CA ASP A 36 8.25 18.38 5.99
C ASP A 36 9.44 18.30 6.95
N THR A 37 9.41 17.37 7.91
CA THR A 37 10.54 17.11 8.81
C THR A 37 11.74 16.55 8.03
N LEU A 38 11.51 15.64 7.10
CA LEU A 38 12.56 15.11 6.21
C LEU A 38 13.22 16.23 5.37
N LYS A 39 12.42 17.14 4.81
CA LYS A 39 12.92 18.32 4.07
C LYS A 39 13.74 19.25 4.95
N LYS A 40 13.25 19.58 6.15
CA LYS A 40 13.96 20.44 7.11
C LYS A 40 15.32 19.85 7.52
N LYS A 41 15.40 18.53 7.62
CA LYS A 41 16.66 17.80 7.88
C LYS A 41 17.51 17.57 6.63
N SER A 42 17.11 18.09 5.46
CA SER A 42 17.80 17.89 4.17
C SER A 42 17.99 16.41 3.79
N LEU A 43 17.09 15.53 4.24
CA LEU A 43 17.11 14.11 3.90
C LEU A 43 16.45 13.82 2.55
N ILE A 44 15.53 14.69 2.14
CA ILE A 44 14.90 14.67 0.83
C ILE A 44 14.91 16.08 0.22
N ASP A 45 14.93 16.14 -1.11
CA ASP A 45 14.79 17.38 -1.87
C ASP A 45 13.52 17.38 -2.74
N LYS A 46 13.42 18.35 -3.65
CA LYS A 46 12.26 18.53 -4.55
C LYS A 46 12.24 17.55 -5.72
N ASP A 47 13.40 16.98 -6.06
CA ASP A 47 13.60 16.10 -7.21
C ASP A 47 13.45 14.62 -6.79
N ASP A 48 13.55 14.32 -5.50
CA ASP A 48 13.22 13.01 -4.93
C ASP A 48 11.73 12.65 -5.12
N LEU A 49 11.48 11.49 -5.71
CA LEU A 49 10.16 10.87 -5.76
C LEU A 49 9.76 10.47 -4.35
N SER A 50 8.62 10.95 -3.88
CA SER A 50 8.12 10.67 -2.53
C SER A 50 6.62 10.41 -2.54
N ILE A 51 6.21 9.48 -1.70
CA ILE A 51 4.81 9.09 -1.56
C ILE A 51 4.46 8.95 -0.08
N ASN A 52 3.34 9.56 0.31
CA ASN A 52 2.75 9.32 1.61
C ASN A 52 2.07 7.96 1.57
N ILE A 53 2.24 7.14 2.60
CA ILE A 53 1.67 5.80 2.70
C ILE A 53 0.85 5.70 3.96
N VAL A 54 -0.44 5.40 3.81
CA VAL A 54 -1.32 5.08 4.92
C VAL A 54 -1.67 3.61 4.83
N VAL A 55 -1.36 2.86 5.89
CA VAL A 55 -1.76 1.47 6.04
C VAL A 55 -2.89 1.41 7.03
N SER A 56 -3.98 0.78 6.64
CA SER A 56 -5.16 0.62 7.49
C SER A 56 -5.77 -0.75 7.35
N ASP A 57 -6.48 -1.14 8.40
CA ASP A 57 -7.23 -2.38 8.49
C ASP A 57 -8.71 -2.02 8.56
N THR A 58 -9.48 -2.46 7.57
CA THR A 58 -10.89 -2.10 7.47
C THR A 58 -11.79 -2.88 8.44
N GLU A 59 -11.33 -4.02 8.98
CA GLU A 59 -12.08 -4.81 9.96
C GLU A 59 -12.09 -4.09 11.31
N SER A 60 -10.90 -3.70 11.77
CA SER A 60 -10.76 -2.91 13.01
C SER A 60 -11.11 -1.42 12.83
N ASN A 61 -11.25 -0.95 11.59
CA ASN A 61 -11.44 0.47 11.25
C ASN A 61 -10.32 1.34 11.86
N GLU A 62 -9.08 0.83 11.83
CA GLU A 62 -7.90 1.45 12.43
C GLU A 62 -6.83 1.80 11.39
N ILE A 63 -6.15 2.92 11.62
CA ILE A 63 -4.92 3.26 10.92
C ILE A 63 -3.79 2.52 11.62
N LYS A 64 -3.20 1.53 10.94
CA LYS A 64 -2.10 0.72 11.47
C LYS A 64 -0.76 1.40 11.29
N GLY A 65 -0.61 2.21 10.24
CA GLY A 65 0.65 2.88 9.97
C GLY A 65 0.55 4.12 9.08
N LYS A 66 1.51 5.03 9.28
CA LYS A 66 1.62 6.35 8.64
C LYS A 66 3.08 6.54 8.25
N TYR A 67 3.37 6.54 6.95
CA TYR A 67 4.74 6.55 6.47
C TYR A 67 4.95 7.53 5.33
N VAL A 68 6.20 7.89 5.11
CA VAL A 68 6.67 8.53 3.88
C VAL A 68 7.77 7.66 3.31
N ALA A 69 7.56 7.17 2.10
CA ALA A 69 8.59 6.47 1.34
C ALA A 69 9.11 7.40 0.24
N TYR A 70 10.42 7.36 0.00
CA TYR A 70 11.05 8.15 -1.04
C TYR A 70 12.24 7.45 -1.67
N LYS A 71 12.54 7.87 -2.90
CA LYS A 71 13.62 7.38 -3.75
C LYS A 71 14.03 8.51 -4.68
N GLY A 72 15.28 8.54 -5.09
CA GLY A 72 15.78 9.58 -5.98
C GLY A 72 17.23 9.35 -6.32
N TYR A 73 17.99 10.43 -6.43
CA TYR A 73 19.39 10.38 -6.85
C TYR A 73 20.28 11.14 -5.88
N ASN A 74 21.46 10.60 -5.62
CA ASN A 74 22.53 11.31 -4.97
C ASN A 74 23.11 12.36 -5.93
N LYS A 75 23.90 13.30 -5.40
CA LYS A 75 24.54 14.36 -6.20
C LYS A 75 25.49 13.81 -7.28
N ASP A 76 26.02 12.61 -7.07
CA ASP A 76 26.88 11.89 -8.01
C ASP A 76 26.11 11.13 -9.10
N GLY A 77 24.78 11.21 -9.11
CA GLY A 77 23.90 10.53 -10.06
C GLY A 77 23.57 9.07 -9.69
N SER A 78 24.10 8.53 -8.59
CA SER A 78 23.73 7.19 -8.12
C SER A 78 22.31 7.16 -7.57
N LYS A 79 21.59 6.04 -7.75
CA LYS A 79 20.23 5.88 -7.23
C LYS A 79 20.25 5.76 -5.71
N LYS A 80 19.48 6.60 -5.01
CA LYS A 80 19.16 6.40 -3.59
C LYS A 80 18.29 5.15 -3.45
N PRO A 81 18.56 4.26 -2.48
CA PRO A 81 17.67 3.14 -2.18
C PRO A 81 16.32 3.68 -1.65
N LEU A 82 15.24 2.92 -1.85
CA LEU A 82 13.96 3.22 -1.24
C LEU A 82 14.15 3.35 0.27
N THR A 83 13.76 4.50 0.82
CA THR A 83 13.86 4.79 2.24
C THR A 83 12.51 5.18 2.78
N ILE A 84 12.15 4.63 3.94
CA ILE A 84 10.84 4.80 4.55
C ILE A 84 11.01 5.41 5.94
N HIS A 85 10.18 6.39 6.28
CA HIS A 85 10.15 6.99 7.60
C HIS A 85 8.74 7.04 8.18
N THR A 86 8.67 7.00 9.50
CA THR A 86 7.48 7.25 10.33
C THR A 86 7.80 8.28 11.41
N ILE A 87 6.79 8.71 12.16
CA ILE A 87 6.97 9.35 13.46
C ILE A 87 6.44 8.44 14.55
N GLU A 88 7.30 8.13 15.52
CA GLU A 88 6.96 7.40 16.74
C GLU A 88 7.36 8.26 17.95
N ASN A 89 6.45 8.44 18.91
CA ASN A 89 6.70 9.26 20.10
C ASN A 89 7.25 10.67 19.80
N GLY A 90 6.78 11.28 18.70
CA GLY A 90 7.22 12.61 18.25
C GLY A 90 8.59 12.65 17.56
N GLN A 91 9.27 11.50 17.42
CA GLN A 91 10.57 11.40 16.78
C GLN A 91 10.46 10.81 15.39
N LEU A 92 11.24 11.36 14.45
CA LEU A 92 11.36 10.84 13.11
C LEU A 92 12.21 9.56 13.13
N MET A 93 11.61 8.44 12.72
CA MET A 93 12.24 7.12 12.72
C MET A 93 12.33 6.58 11.30
N LYS A 94 13.49 6.02 10.93
CA LYS A 94 13.63 5.24 9.71
C LYS A 94 13.06 3.84 9.97
N VAL A 95 12.26 3.34 9.04
CA VAL A 95 11.59 2.04 9.13
C VAL A 95 12.20 1.09 8.12
N ASN A 96 12.47 -0.15 8.56
CA ASN A 96 13.00 -1.19 7.68
C ASN A 96 11.91 -1.84 6.82
N ASP A 97 10.69 -1.99 7.38
CA ASP A 97 9.54 -2.53 6.66
C ASP A 97 8.19 -2.02 7.19
N ILE A 98 7.17 -1.91 6.34
CA ILE A 98 5.84 -1.36 6.65
C ILE A 98 4.85 -2.44 7.11
N GLU A 99 4.85 -3.63 6.50
CA GLU A 99 3.98 -4.76 6.88
C GLU A 99 4.44 -6.03 6.14
N SER A 100 4.54 -7.17 6.85
CA SER A 100 5.09 -8.44 6.33
C SER A 100 4.02 -9.48 5.92
N ARG A 101 2.76 -9.07 5.73
CA ARG A 101 1.63 -9.99 5.49
C ARG A 101 1.65 -10.76 4.15
N GLY A 102 2.68 -10.57 3.32
CA GLY A 102 2.74 -11.09 1.96
C GLY A 102 1.68 -10.45 1.06
N LEU A 103 2.10 -9.91 -0.07
CA LEU A 103 1.21 -9.33 -1.07
C LEU A 103 1.32 -10.10 -2.38
N MET A 104 0.24 -10.16 -3.13
CA MET A 104 0.26 -10.61 -4.52
C MET A 104 -0.47 -9.59 -5.37
N ASN A 105 0.25 -9.04 -6.34
CA ASN A 105 -0.34 -8.23 -7.39
C ASN A 105 -0.70 -9.15 -8.57
N ILE A 106 -1.93 -9.07 -9.05
CA ILE A 106 -2.46 -9.90 -10.13
C ILE A 106 -3.00 -8.96 -11.21
N ASP A 107 -2.38 -9.03 -12.39
CA ASP A 107 -2.77 -8.28 -13.57
C ASP A 107 -3.84 -9.06 -14.35
N LEU A 108 -5.05 -8.48 -14.43
CA LEU A 108 -6.22 -9.04 -15.11
C LEU A 108 -6.49 -8.30 -16.44
N TYR A 109 -5.45 -7.76 -17.09
CA TYR A 109 -5.49 -7.01 -18.36
C TYR A 109 -6.14 -5.63 -18.24
N GLU A 110 -7.44 -5.57 -17.94
CA GLU A 110 -8.19 -4.31 -17.83
C GLU A 110 -8.02 -3.65 -16.45
N GLU A 111 -7.79 -4.48 -15.43
CA GLU A 111 -7.58 -4.05 -14.06
C GLU A 111 -6.48 -4.89 -13.40
N SER A 112 -5.79 -4.33 -12.41
CA SER A 112 -4.91 -5.08 -11.53
C SER A 112 -5.49 -5.09 -10.12
N ILE A 113 -5.45 -6.24 -9.47
CA ILE A 113 -5.88 -6.38 -8.08
C ILE A 113 -4.69 -6.79 -7.22
N CYS A 114 -4.67 -6.29 -5.98
CA CYS A 114 -3.69 -6.70 -4.98
C CYS A 114 -4.42 -7.48 -3.89
N ILE A 115 -3.85 -8.61 -3.48
CA ILE A 115 -4.36 -9.44 -2.38
C ILE A 115 -3.29 -9.67 -1.33
N TYR A 116 -3.71 -9.88 -0.08
CA TYR A 116 -2.83 -10.22 1.04
C TYR A 116 -3.31 -11.48 1.75
N ASN A 117 -2.44 -12.05 2.59
CA ASN A 117 -2.70 -13.28 3.35
C ASN A 117 -3.31 -14.37 2.45
N TYR A 118 -2.65 -14.59 1.31
CA TYR A 118 -3.17 -15.41 0.23
C TYR A 118 -2.57 -16.82 0.25
N SER A 119 -3.27 -17.75 -0.39
CA SER A 119 -2.79 -19.09 -0.69
C SER A 119 -3.06 -19.42 -2.17
N ILE A 120 -2.22 -20.28 -2.75
CA ILE A 120 -2.40 -20.78 -4.11
C ILE A 120 -2.75 -22.26 -4.02
N LEU A 121 -3.89 -22.64 -4.60
CA LEU A 121 -4.33 -24.04 -4.71
C LEU A 121 -4.69 -24.35 -6.16
N GLY A 122 -3.87 -25.17 -6.80
CA GLY A 122 -4.00 -25.46 -8.23
C GLY A 122 -3.90 -24.18 -9.06
N ASN A 123 -4.96 -23.85 -9.80
CA ASN A 123 -5.02 -22.66 -10.67
C ASN A 123 -5.69 -21.45 -10.00
N TYR A 124 -5.90 -21.46 -8.68
CA TYR A 124 -6.58 -20.38 -7.97
C TYR A 124 -5.68 -19.74 -6.93
N ALA A 125 -5.71 -18.42 -6.85
CA ALA A 125 -5.26 -17.68 -5.68
C ALA A 125 -6.46 -17.25 -4.84
N GLU A 126 -6.44 -17.55 -3.55
CA GLU A 126 -7.43 -17.08 -2.59
C GLU A 126 -6.75 -16.18 -1.56
N GLY A 127 -7.36 -15.05 -1.23
CA GLY A 127 -6.81 -14.11 -0.26
C GLY A 127 -7.80 -12.99 0.03
N TYR A 128 -7.30 -11.89 0.58
CA TYR A 128 -8.10 -10.73 0.92
C TYR A 128 -7.66 -9.52 0.10
N LEU A 129 -8.60 -8.71 -0.38
CA LEU A 129 -8.26 -7.56 -1.21
C LEU A 129 -7.47 -6.50 -0.42
N VAL A 130 -6.45 -5.96 -1.05
CA VAL A 130 -5.86 -4.67 -0.70
C VAL A 130 -6.45 -3.63 -1.65
N CYS A 131 -7.30 -2.76 -1.11
CA CYS A 131 -7.86 -1.65 -1.87
C CYS A 131 -6.82 -0.51 -1.90
N ASN A 132 -6.12 -0.40 -3.02
CA ASN A 132 -5.13 0.65 -3.24
C ASN A 132 -5.82 1.90 -3.83
N GLU A 133 -5.64 3.04 -3.18
CA GLU A 133 -6.14 4.32 -3.68
C GLU A 133 -4.98 5.28 -3.88
N ARG A 134 -4.76 5.72 -5.12
CA ARG A 134 -3.82 6.83 -5.41
C ARG A 134 -4.58 8.14 -5.32
N SER A 135 -4.26 8.93 -4.32
CA SER A 135 -4.74 10.30 -4.18
C SER A 135 -3.69 11.29 -4.67
N LYS A 136 -4.08 12.56 -4.87
CA LYS A 136 -3.14 13.67 -5.07
C LYS A 136 -2.10 13.74 -3.93
N ASP A 137 -2.52 13.34 -2.75
CA ASP A 137 -1.83 13.56 -1.49
C ASP A 137 -1.07 12.32 -0.99
N GLY A 138 -1.09 11.21 -1.71
CA GLY A 138 -0.46 9.97 -1.28
C GLY A 138 -1.07 8.70 -1.85
N TYR A 139 -0.47 7.58 -1.48
CA TYR A 139 -0.91 6.23 -1.79
C TYR A 139 -1.45 5.57 -0.53
N ILE A 140 -2.70 5.13 -0.60
CA ILE A 140 -3.41 4.57 0.55
C ILE A 140 -3.55 3.06 0.29
N MET A 141 -3.07 2.24 1.22
CA MET A 141 -3.20 0.78 1.18
C MET A 141 -4.17 0.32 2.26
N ASN A 142 -5.35 -0.10 1.82
CA ASN A 142 -6.41 -0.53 2.72
C ASN A 142 -6.50 -2.05 2.70
N PHE A 143 -6.00 -2.69 3.76
CA PHE A 143 -6.13 -4.12 3.97
C PHE A 143 -7.58 -4.43 4.33
N SER A 144 -8.30 -4.97 3.34
CA SER A 144 -9.73 -5.20 3.46
C SER A 144 -10.05 -6.62 3.91
N ASN A 145 -11.15 -6.81 4.62
CA ASN A 145 -11.65 -8.16 4.92
C ASN A 145 -12.42 -8.82 3.75
N LYS A 146 -12.38 -8.23 2.55
CA LYS A 146 -13.06 -8.78 1.37
C LYS A 146 -12.27 -9.96 0.83
N LYS A 147 -12.70 -11.17 1.16
CA LYS A 147 -12.15 -12.39 0.60
C LYS A 147 -12.42 -12.43 -0.91
N VAL A 148 -11.40 -12.79 -1.67
CA VAL A 148 -11.44 -12.99 -3.12
C VAL A 148 -10.80 -14.29 -3.51
N LYS A 149 -11.29 -14.86 -4.61
CA LYS A 149 -10.74 -16.01 -5.30
C LYS A 149 -10.55 -15.64 -6.76
N VAL A 150 -9.33 -15.83 -7.25
CA VAL A 150 -8.89 -15.42 -8.57
C VAL A 150 -8.40 -16.63 -9.33
N PHE A 151 -8.93 -16.86 -10.53
CA PHE A 151 -8.46 -17.94 -11.40
C PHE A 151 -7.23 -17.47 -12.19
N LEU A 152 -6.05 -17.92 -11.79
CA LEU A 152 -4.76 -17.41 -12.26
C LEU A 152 -4.53 -17.68 -13.76
N LYS A 153 -5.17 -18.71 -14.34
CA LYS A 153 -5.10 -18.96 -15.79
C LYS A 153 -5.67 -17.83 -16.65
N ASN A 154 -6.53 -16.99 -16.07
CA ASN A 154 -7.11 -15.83 -16.74
C ASN A 154 -6.37 -14.53 -16.40
N ALA A 155 -5.31 -14.58 -15.60
CA ALA A 155 -4.45 -13.43 -15.34
C ALA A 155 -3.40 -13.31 -16.44
N ASN A 156 -3.02 -12.08 -16.79
CA ASN A 156 -1.87 -11.81 -17.64
C ASN A 156 -0.58 -12.17 -16.91
N THR A 157 -0.41 -11.61 -15.71
CA THR A 157 0.71 -11.91 -14.82
C THR A 157 0.28 -11.90 -13.36
N HIS A 158 1.07 -12.54 -12.51
CA HIS A 158 0.94 -12.41 -11.06
C HIS A 158 2.33 -12.37 -10.42
N LYS A 159 2.52 -11.51 -9.43
CA LYS A 159 3.79 -11.37 -8.70
C LYS A 159 3.53 -11.35 -7.21
N ALA A 160 4.30 -12.17 -6.50
CA ALA A 160 4.33 -12.22 -5.05
C ALA A 160 5.39 -11.25 -4.50
N TYR A 161 5.07 -10.61 -3.38
CA TYR A 161 5.94 -9.75 -2.61
C TYR A 161 5.89 -10.20 -1.15
N ASN A 162 7.04 -10.23 -0.48
CA ASN A 162 7.10 -10.60 0.93
C ASN A 162 6.58 -9.49 1.84
N SER A 163 6.65 -8.23 1.38
CA SER A 163 6.19 -7.08 2.16
C SER A 163 5.69 -5.91 1.31
N VAL A 164 5.03 -4.96 1.98
CA VAL A 164 4.63 -3.68 1.39
C VAL A 164 5.84 -2.93 0.83
N THR A 165 6.98 -2.95 1.53
CA THR A 165 8.21 -2.28 1.08
C THR A 165 8.73 -2.87 -0.23
N GLU A 166 8.71 -4.19 -0.37
CA GLU A 166 9.13 -4.86 -1.60
C GLU A 166 8.21 -4.50 -2.78
N TYR A 167 6.90 -4.51 -2.56
CA TYR A 167 5.91 -4.09 -3.56
C TYR A 167 6.13 -2.63 -4.00
N LEU A 168 6.31 -1.72 -3.04
CA LEU A 168 6.54 -0.30 -3.33
C LEU A 168 7.80 -0.08 -4.17
N ASN A 169 8.91 -0.76 -3.84
CA ASN A 169 10.19 -0.58 -4.54
C ASN A 169 10.19 -1.14 -5.97
N LYS A 170 9.39 -2.17 -6.26
CA LYS A 170 9.38 -2.85 -7.55
C LYS A 170 8.33 -2.28 -8.51
N ASP A 171 7.15 -1.94 -8.00
CA ASP A 171 5.99 -1.63 -8.84
C ASP A 171 5.43 -0.21 -8.64
N VAL A 172 5.82 0.52 -7.58
CA VAL A 172 5.26 1.84 -7.28
C VAL A 172 6.27 3.00 -7.39
N LEU A 173 7.51 2.82 -6.94
CA LEU A 173 8.56 3.86 -6.82
C LEU A 173 9.88 3.57 -7.54
#